data_AF-A0A949UHH0-F1
#
_entry.id   AF-A0A949UHH0-F1
#
_cell.length_a   1.000
_cell.length_b   1.000
_cell.length_c   1.000
_cell.angle_alpha   90.00
_cell.angle_beta   90.00
_cell.angle_gamma   90.00
#
_symmetry.space_group_name_H-M   'P 1'
#
loop_
_entity.id
_entity.type
_entity.pdbx_description
1 polymer ?
#
loop_
_entity_poly.entity_id
_entity_poly.type
_entity_poly.pdbx_seq_one_letter_code
_entity_poly.pdbx_strand_id
1 'polypeptide(L)'
;MKLIIHSALILILFFSTGCNNRLIDDVYRHTLKGSDEYAATAFIALSNLALTQDDIKKLEHDYLNEDNLTRKYLYEYLLSKRTQEEKYTLAFIKNSRMNTPLLIKNHSQWISIASPFYKHLSYYSKTNDEALEIIFSLIEDSDGANLAIISLNLNEIRKMDNARFVRIAKNSGVPTSEILMLLENE
;
A
#
# COMPACT_ATOMS: atom_id res chain seq x y z
N MET A 1 -20.71 -64.59 -5.07
CA MET A 1 -20.22 -64.35 -3.69
C MET A 1 -18.75 -63.99 -3.78
N LYS A 2 -18.28 -62.98 -3.03
CA LYS A 2 -17.05 -62.20 -3.29
C LYS A 2 -17.16 -61.42 -4.62
N LEU A 3 -17.07 -60.09 -4.73
CA LEU A 3 -16.35 -59.04 -3.99
C LEU A 3 -14.86 -59.00 -4.29
N ILE A 4 -14.45 -57.98 -5.05
CA ILE A 4 -13.35 -57.06 -4.75
C ILE A 4 -13.49 -55.85 -5.69
N ILE A 5 -13.57 -54.65 -5.12
CA ILE A 5 -13.38 -53.37 -5.83
C ILE A 5 -11.91 -52.99 -5.62
N HIS A 6 -11.18 -52.63 -6.67
CA HIS A 6 -9.84 -52.04 -6.57
C HIS A 6 -9.78 -50.70 -7.30
N SER A 7 -10.22 -49.67 -6.58
CA SER A 7 -10.05 -48.28 -6.97
C SER A 7 -8.57 -47.89 -6.83
N ALA A 8 -7.87 -47.73 -7.95
CA ALA A 8 -6.52 -47.14 -7.99
C ALA A 8 -6.60 -45.62 -8.24
N LEU A 9 -7.36 -44.90 -7.40
CA LEU A 9 -7.40 -43.44 -7.44
C LEU A 9 -6.09 -42.91 -6.83
N ILE A 10 -5.10 -42.61 -7.67
CA ILE A 10 -3.79 -42.11 -7.24
C ILE A 10 -3.94 -40.66 -6.77
N LEU A 11 -4.32 -40.49 -5.50
CA LEU A 11 -4.46 -39.21 -4.84
C LEU A 11 -3.06 -38.69 -4.47
N ILE A 12 -2.43 -37.92 -5.37
CA ILE A 12 -1.13 -37.29 -5.11
C ILE A 12 -1.30 -36.15 -4.11
N LEU A 13 -1.27 -36.50 -2.83
CA LEU A 13 -1.31 -35.58 -1.71
C LEU A 13 0.02 -34.82 -1.59
N PHE A 14 0.13 -33.69 -2.29
CA PHE A 14 1.20 -32.70 -2.11
C PHE A 14 1.07 -31.98 -0.75
N PHE A 15 1.38 -32.69 0.34
CA PHE A 15 1.57 -32.09 1.68
C PHE A 15 2.91 -31.36 1.78
N SER A 16 3.05 -30.26 1.03
CA SER A 16 4.24 -29.38 1.03
C SER A 16 3.99 -28.04 1.73
N THR A 17 3.15 -28.03 2.78
CA THR A 17 2.76 -26.83 3.54
C THR A 17 3.78 -26.42 4.63
N GLY A 18 4.73 -27.27 4.99
CA GLY A 18 5.57 -27.11 6.18
C GLY A 18 6.59 -25.97 6.18
N CYS A 19 6.88 -25.32 5.04
CA CYS A 19 7.96 -24.33 4.93
C CYS A 19 7.50 -22.87 4.91
N ASN A 20 6.28 -22.56 4.43
CA ASN A 20 5.88 -21.17 4.15
C ASN A 20 5.53 -20.36 5.42
N ASN A 21 4.78 -20.97 6.34
CA ASN A 21 4.22 -20.27 7.50
C ASN A 21 5.29 -19.65 8.40
N ARG A 22 6.47 -20.28 8.54
CA ARG A 22 7.56 -19.75 9.37
C ARG A 22 8.00 -18.36 8.91
N LEU A 23 8.14 -18.12 7.61
CA LEU A 23 8.52 -16.80 7.10
C LEU A 23 7.44 -15.75 7.38
N ILE A 24 6.16 -16.12 7.22
CA ILE A 24 5.03 -15.21 7.47
C ILE A 24 4.96 -14.85 8.96
N ASP A 25 4.99 -15.84 9.86
CA ASP A 25 5.00 -15.60 11.31
C ASP A 25 6.26 -14.84 11.76
N ASP A 26 7.44 -15.16 11.22
CA ASP A 26 8.69 -14.50 11.58
C ASP A 26 8.64 -13.00 11.21
N VAL A 27 8.22 -12.66 9.98
CA VAL A 27 8.05 -11.26 9.53
C VAL A 27 6.93 -10.57 10.30
N TYR A 28 5.79 -11.22 10.50
CA TYR A 28 4.65 -10.67 11.25
C TYR A 28 5.02 -10.27 12.69
N ARG A 29 5.86 -11.02 13.40
CA ARG A 29 6.29 -10.60 14.75
C ARG A 29 7.04 -9.25 14.76
N HIS A 30 7.62 -8.82 13.64
CA HIS A 30 8.27 -7.51 13.53
C HIS A 30 7.29 -6.35 13.34
N THR A 31 6.05 -6.57 12.87
CA THR A 31 5.02 -5.51 12.88
C THR A 31 4.65 -5.10 14.31
N LEU A 32 4.62 -6.08 15.22
CA LEU A 32 4.25 -5.88 16.62
C LEU A 32 5.38 -5.31 17.48
N LYS A 33 6.63 -5.76 17.26
CA LYS A 33 7.76 -5.57 18.19
C LYS A 33 8.94 -4.76 17.65
N GLY A 34 8.91 -4.29 16.41
CA GLY A 34 9.93 -3.40 15.86
C GLY A 34 9.80 -1.96 16.38
N SER A 35 10.85 -1.16 16.15
CA SER A 35 10.66 0.29 15.96
C SER A 35 9.81 0.54 14.72
N ASP A 36 9.28 1.75 14.54
CA ASP A 36 8.38 2.08 13.43
C ASP A 36 8.99 1.76 12.04
N GLU A 37 10.31 1.87 11.90
CA GLU A 37 11.05 1.51 10.68
C GLU A 37 11.07 -0.01 10.42
N TYR A 38 11.35 -0.83 11.44
CA TYR A 38 11.29 -2.29 11.31
C TYR A 38 9.85 -2.78 11.13
N ALA A 39 8.88 -2.13 11.79
CA ALA A 39 7.47 -2.40 11.59
C ALA A 39 7.05 -2.07 10.14
N ALA A 40 7.33 -0.87 9.65
CA ALA A 40 7.06 -0.47 8.26
C ALA A 40 7.69 -1.44 7.26
N THR A 41 8.95 -1.85 7.48
CA THR A 41 9.63 -2.88 6.67
C THR A 41 8.84 -4.20 6.65
N ALA A 42 8.35 -4.66 7.81
CA ALA A 42 7.56 -5.88 7.91
C ALA A 42 6.17 -5.76 7.24
N PHE A 43 5.48 -4.63 7.40
CA PHE A 43 4.22 -4.36 6.69
C PHE A 43 4.41 -4.32 5.17
N ILE A 44 5.48 -3.69 4.68
CA ILE A 44 5.84 -3.70 3.26
C ILE A 44 6.13 -5.13 2.79
N ALA A 45 6.91 -5.91 3.52
CA ALA A 45 7.21 -7.30 3.18
C ALA A 45 5.94 -8.16 3.10
N LEU A 46 5.10 -8.17 4.13
CA LEU A 46 3.83 -8.91 4.14
C LEU A 46 2.89 -8.48 3.01
N SER A 47 2.85 -7.19 2.66
CA SER A 47 2.04 -6.70 1.53
C SER A 47 2.43 -7.31 0.17
N ASN A 48 3.67 -7.82 0.05
CA ASN A 48 4.19 -8.45 -1.16
C ASN A 48 4.22 -9.99 -1.08
N LEU A 49 4.03 -10.59 0.10
CA LEU A 49 3.98 -12.05 0.28
C LEU A 49 2.60 -12.63 -0.02
N ALA A 50 2.56 -13.92 -0.37
CA ALA A 50 1.31 -14.67 -0.48
C ALA A 50 0.83 -15.07 0.93
N LEU A 51 -0.24 -14.41 1.40
CA LEU A 51 -0.86 -14.65 2.70
C LEU A 51 -2.08 -15.57 2.57
N THR A 52 -2.32 -16.42 3.57
CA THR A 52 -3.52 -17.26 3.66
C THR A 52 -4.72 -16.48 4.20
N GLN A 53 -5.91 -17.04 4.09
CA GLN A 53 -7.13 -16.44 4.65
C GLN A 53 -7.08 -16.33 6.18
N ASP A 54 -6.33 -17.18 6.87
CA ASP A 54 -6.20 -17.11 8.34
C ASP A 54 -5.13 -16.09 8.76
N ASP A 55 -4.10 -15.87 7.95
CA ASP A 55 -3.18 -14.73 8.10
C ASP A 55 -3.92 -13.40 7.94
N ILE A 56 -4.82 -13.30 6.94
CA ILE A 56 -5.64 -12.10 6.72
C ILE A 56 -6.57 -11.84 7.92
N LYS A 57 -7.34 -12.82 8.38
CA LYS A 57 -8.22 -12.66 9.56
C LYS A 57 -7.45 -12.22 10.82
N LYS A 58 -6.24 -12.74 11.02
CA LYS A 58 -5.32 -12.35 12.10
C LYS A 58 -4.96 -10.86 11.98
N LEU A 59 -4.50 -10.43 10.80
CA LEU A 59 -4.18 -9.04 10.49
C LEU A 59 -5.40 -8.09 10.58
N GLU A 60 -6.59 -8.54 10.18
CA GLU A 60 -7.84 -7.78 10.37
C GLU A 60 -8.20 -7.63 11.86
N HIS A 61 -8.05 -8.70 12.65
CA HIS A 61 -8.27 -8.68 14.10
C HIS A 61 -7.26 -7.76 14.80
N ASP A 62 -5.98 -7.84 14.44
CA ASP A 62 -4.94 -6.96 14.98
C ASP A 62 -5.22 -5.49 14.62
N TYR A 63 -5.55 -5.20 13.36
CA TYR A 63 -5.95 -3.86 12.90
C TYR A 63 -7.10 -3.27 13.73
N LEU A 64 -8.14 -4.05 14.01
CA LEU A 64 -9.31 -3.60 14.76
C LEU A 64 -8.94 -3.21 16.21
N ASN A 65 -7.95 -3.87 16.80
CA ASN A 65 -7.47 -3.61 18.17
C ASN A 65 -6.23 -2.70 18.23
N GLU A 66 -5.76 -2.15 17.10
CA GLU A 66 -4.55 -1.30 17.06
C GLU A 66 -4.86 0.15 17.45
N ASP A 67 -4.27 0.63 18.54
CA ASP A 67 -4.42 2.02 19.03
C ASP A 67 -3.36 2.98 18.43
N ASN A 68 -2.19 2.48 17.99
CA ASN A 68 -1.16 3.33 17.41
C ASN A 68 -1.57 3.73 15.99
N LEU A 69 -1.92 5.00 15.77
CA LEU A 69 -2.44 5.51 14.49
C LEU A 69 -1.49 5.28 13.30
N THR A 70 -0.18 5.43 13.50
CA THR A 70 0.84 5.15 12.46
C THR A 70 0.82 3.68 12.08
N ARG A 71 0.78 2.78 13.06
CA ARG A 71 0.73 1.33 12.85
C ARG A 71 -0.62 0.89 12.27
N LYS A 72 -1.72 1.52 12.66
CA LYS A 72 -3.07 1.33 12.11
C LYS A 72 -3.12 1.69 10.62
N TYR A 73 -2.46 2.78 10.22
CA TYR A 73 -2.26 3.16 8.82
C TYR A 73 -1.39 2.14 8.04
N LEU A 74 -0.35 1.57 8.66
CA LEU A 74 0.45 0.50 8.05
C LEU A 74 -0.35 -0.79 7.84
N TYR A 75 -1.28 -1.13 8.76
CA TYR A 75 -2.27 -2.19 8.55
C TYR A 75 -3.22 -1.87 7.37
N GLU A 76 -3.70 -0.63 7.23
CA GLU A 76 -4.60 -0.23 6.13
C GLU A 76 -3.92 -0.32 4.76
N TYR A 77 -2.64 0.08 4.67
CA TYR A 77 -1.82 -0.17 3.48
C TYR A 77 -1.72 -1.66 3.15
N LEU A 78 -1.40 -2.50 4.14
CA LEU A 78 -1.26 -3.94 3.94
C LEU A 78 -2.61 -4.55 3.50
N LEU A 79 -3.66 -4.33 4.28
CA LEU A 79 -4.97 -4.94 4.07
C LEU A 79 -5.62 -4.47 2.77
N SER A 80 -5.53 -3.19 2.41
CA SER A 80 -6.03 -2.69 1.10
C SER A 80 -5.29 -3.35 -0.07
N LYS A 81 -3.97 -3.53 0.02
CA LYS A 81 -3.18 -4.19 -1.02
C LYS A 81 -3.39 -5.71 -1.08
N ARG A 82 -3.69 -6.35 0.06
CA ARG A 82 -3.84 -7.82 0.16
C ARG A 82 -5.27 -8.34 -0.06
N THR A 83 -6.28 -7.56 0.29
CA THR A 83 -7.71 -7.92 0.17
C THR A 83 -8.41 -7.22 -1.00
N GLN A 84 -7.93 -6.01 -1.37
CA GLN A 84 -8.58 -5.09 -2.31
C GLN A 84 -9.98 -4.62 -1.87
N GLU A 85 -10.34 -4.82 -0.59
CA GLU A 85 -11.62 -4.34 -0.05
C GLU A 85 -11.63 -2.82 0.12
N GLU A 86 -12.69 -2.20 -0.41
CA GLU A 86 -12.91 -0.76 -0.38
C GLU A 86 -12.80 -0.16 1.03
N LYS A 87 -13.27 -0.89 2.06
CA LYS A 87 -13.19 -0.49 3.47
C LYS A 87 -11.76 -0.13 3.91
N TYR A 88 -10.75 -0.89 3.45
CA TYR A 88 -9.34 -0.65 3.77
C TYR A 88 -8.70 0.35 2.82
N THR A 89 -9.08 0.34 1.54
CA THR A 89 -8.59 1.32 0.56
C THR A 89 -8.99 2.75 0.93
N LEU A 90 -10.24 2.98 1.32
CA LEU A 90 -10.71 4.30 1.75
C LEU A 90 -10.09 4.71 3.10
N ALA A 91 -9.92 3.78 4.03
CA ALA A 91 -9.25 4.07 5.30
C ALA A 91 -7.78 4.49 5.08
N PHE A 92 -7.04 3.74 4.26
CA PHE A 92 -5.67 4.07 3.84
C PHE A 92 -5.60 5.46 3.20
N ILE A 93 -6.41 5.74 2.19
CA ILE A 93 -6.42 7.04 1.48
C ILE A 93 -6.70 8.19 2.45
N LYS A 94 -7.74 8.07 3.29
CA LYS A 94 -8.10 9.10 4.28
C LYS A 94 -6.96 9.35 5.28
N ASN A 95 -6.35 8.29 5.80
CA ASN A 95 -5.31 8.38 6.83
C ASN A 95 -3.93 8.75 6.25
N SER A 96 -3.71 8.61 4.93
CA SER A 96 -2.50 9.08 4.24
C SER A 96 -2.22 10.58 4.49
N ARG A 97 -3.25 11.43 4.59
CA ARG A 97 -3.08 12.88 4.86
C ARG A 97 -2.44 13.17 6.23
N MET A 98 -2.63 12.30 7.21
CA MET A 98 -1.99 12.41 8.53
C MET A 98 -0.63 11.70 8.62
N ASN A 99 -0.20 11.05 7.53
CA ASN A 99 1.00 10.20 7.47
C ASN A 99 1.93 10.60 6.30
N THR A 100 1.95 11.88 5.91
CA THR A 100 2.81 12.39 4.81
C THR A 100 4.30 12.05 4.94
N PRO A 101 4.93 11.97 6.13
CA PRO A 101 6.32 11.52 6.23
C PRO A 101 6.55 10.11 5.68
N LEU A 102 5.58 9.18 5.85
CA LEU A 102 5.67 7.82 5.29
C LEU A 102 5.41 7.78 3.77
N LEU A 103 4.75 8.79 3.21
CA LEU A 103 4.57 8.91 1.76
C LEU A 103 5.84 9.43 1.08
N ILE A 104 6.46 10.47 1.65
CA ILE A 104 7.60 11.13 1.00
C ILE A 104 8.92 10.44 1.35
N LYS A 105 9.11 10.02 2.61
CA LYS A 105 10.36 9.42 3.08
C LYS A 105 10.19 7.93 3.30
N ASN A 106 11.11 7.16 2.72
CA ASN A 106 11.15 5.71 2.90
C ASN A 106 11.73 5.37 4.28
N HIS A 107 10.91 5.51 5.32
CA HIS A 107 11.22 5.10 6.69
C HIS A 107 11.12 3.58 6.85
N SER A 108 11.88 2.84 6.03
CA SER A 108 11.97 1.38 6.08
C SER A 108 13.27 0.89 5.45
N GLN A 109 13.70 -0.31 5.82
CA GLN A 109 14.83 -1.01 5.21
C GLN A 109 14.49 -1.60 3.82
N TRP A 110 13.30 -1.34 3.28
CA TRP A 110 12.89 -1.81 1.95
C TRP A 110 13.46 -0.92 0.85
N ILE A 111 14.39 -1.44 0.04
CA ILE A 111 15.03 -0.68 -1.05
C ILE A 111 14.02 -0.32 -2.15
N SER A 112 13.68 0.97 -2.27
CA SER A 112 12.80 1.51 -3.31
C SER A 112 13.06 3.01 -3.48
N ILE A 113 13.03 3.51 -4.73
CA ILE A 113 13.33 4.90 -5.08
C ILE A 113 12.30 5.88 -4.47
N ALA A 114 11.01 5.55 -4.55
CA ALA A 114 9.93 6.23 -3.84
C ALA A 114 9.27 5.27 -2.84
N SER A 115 8.64 5.81 -1.80
CA SER A 115 7.94 5.04 -0.77
C SER A 115 6.92 4.05 -1.36
N PRO A 116 6.87 2.79 -0.87
CA PRO A 116 5.81 1.85 -1.23
C PRO A 116 4.40 2.35 -0.86
N PHE A 117 4.28 3.18 0.18
CA PHE A 117 3.01 3.81 0.57
C PHE A 117 2.56 4.84 -0.46
N TYR A 118 3.46 5.73 -0.89
CA TYR A 118 3.18 6.67 -1.99
C TYR A 118 2.80 5.95 -3.28
N LYS A 119 3.52 4.88 -3.66
CA LYS A 119 3.22 4.11 -4.88
C LYS A 119 1.79 3.53 -4.88
N HIS A 120 1.28 3.13 -3.72
CA HIS A 120 -0.08 2.62 -3.57
C HIS A 120 -1.14 3.72 -3.57
N LEU A 121 -0.85 4.88 -2.96
CA LEU A 121 -1.69 6.08 -3.06
C LEU A 121 -1.78 6.60 -4.51
N SER A 122 -0.65 6.59 -5.23
CA SER A 122 -0.54 7.02 -6.64
C SER A 122 -1.20 6.06 -7.64
N TYR A 123 -1.44 4.80 -7.23
CA TYR A 123 -2.30 3.91 -7.99
C TYR A 123 -3.76 4.35 -7.90
N TYR A 124 -4.26 4.69 -6.71
CA TYR A 124 -5.66 5.07 -6.50
C TYR A 124 -5.99 6.51 -6.91
N SER A 125 -5.06 7.45 -6.85
CA SER A 125 -5.27 8.86 -7.28
C SER A 125 -5.72 9.01 -8.74
N LYS A 126 -5.44 7.99 -9.57
CA LYS A 126 -5.92 7.88 -10.96
C LYS A 126 -7.45 7.86 -11.07
N THR A 127 -8.17 7.44 -10.03
CA THR A 127 -9.64 7.38 -9.99
C THR A 127 -10.30 7.96 -8.72
N ASN A 128 -9.57 8.12 -7.61
CA ASN A 128 -10.07 8.67 -6.35
C ASN A 128 -9.59 10.13 -6.15
N ASP A 129 -10.52 11.05 -5.89
CA ASP A 129 -10.24 12.50 -5.83
C ASP A 129 -9.46 12.91 -4.58
N GLU A 130 -9.74 12.30 -3.42
CA GLU A 130 -9.02 12.55 -2.15
C GLU A 130 -7.56 12.07 -2.25
N ALA A 131 -7.33 10.90 -2.85
CA ALA A 131 -5.97 10.40 -3.10
C ALA A 131 -5.15 11.30 -4.03
N LEU A 132 -5.79 11.98 -4.99
CA LEU A 132 -5.11 12.96 -5.85
C LEU A 132 -4.87 14.28 -5.14
N GLU A 133 -5.83 14.76 -4.35
CA GLU A 133 -5.67 15.96 -3.50
C GLU A 133 -4.47 15.81 -2.54
N ILE A 134 -4.33 14.64 -1.91
CA ILE A 134 -3.18 14.35 -1.04
C ILE A 134 -1.87 14.37 -1.84
N ILE A 135 -1.81 13.79 -3.04
CA ILE A 135 -0.57 13.82 -3.85
C ILE A 135 -0.18 15.24 -4.27
N PHE A 136 -1.14 16.13 -4.55
CA PHE A 136 -0.83 17.54 -4.72
C PHE A 136 -0.22 18.14 -3.45
N SER A 137 -0.78 17.88 -2.26
CA SER A 137 -0.21 18.40 -1.01
C SER A 137 1.20 17.88 -0.68
N LEU A 138 1.64 16.76 -1.28
CA LEU A 138 3.03 16.28 -1.11
C LEU A 138 4.07 17.11 -1.88
N ILE A 139 3.65 17.99 -2.79
CA ILE A 139 4.57 18.83 -3.58
C ILE A 139 5.42 19.73 -2.67
N GLU A 140 4.79 20.42 -1.71
CA GLU A 140 5.44 21.39 -0.83
C GLU A 140 6.50 20.75 0.09
N ASP A 141 6.29 19.49 0.47
CA ASP A 141 7.18 18.69 1.34
C ASP A 141 8.24 17.86 0.57
N SER A 142 8.25 17.88 -0.78
CA SER A 142 9.05 16.96 -1.62
C SER A 142 10.15 17.65 -2.43
N ASP A 143 11.31 17.01 -2.49
CA ASP A 143 12.48 17.45 -3.28
C ASP A 143 13.03 16.35 -4.21
N GLY A 144 13.96 16.74 -5.08
CA GLY A 144 14.80 15.84 -5.89
C GLY A 144 14.05 14.69 -6.57
N ALA A 145 14.43 13.45 -6.23
CA ALA A 145 13.87 12.24 -6.81
C ALA A 145 12.40 11.99 -6.42
N ASN A 146 11.97 12.44 -5.24
CA ASN A 146 10.56 12.33 -4.82
C ASN A 146 9.69 13.28 -5.62
N LEU A 147 10.12 14.54 -5.76
CA LEU A 147 9.40 15.56 -6.52
C LEU A 147 9.26 15.17 -7.99
N ALA A 148 10.35 14.67 -8.63
CA ALA A 148 10.28 14.15 -10.00
C ALA A 148 9.29 12.99 -10.16
N ILE A 149 9.27 12.04 -9.19
CA ILE A 149 8.30 10.93 -9.22
C ILE A 149 6.86 11.45 -9.04
N ILE A 150 6.63 12.49 -8.23
CA ILE A 150 5.33 13.15 -8.09
C ILE A 150 4.93 13.84 -9.41
N SER A 151 5.83 14.63 -10.02
CA SER A 151 5.62 15.25 -11.33
C SER A 151 5.18 14.24 -12.38
N LEU A 152 5.92 13.14 -12.56
CA LEU A 152 5.62 12.10 -13.54
C LEU A 152 4.21 11.50 -13.35
N ASN A 153 3.85 11.15 -12.11
CA ASN A 153 2.53 10.58 -11.82
C ASN A 153 1.40 11.60 -12.04
N LEU A 154 1.61 12.87 -11.67
CA LEU A 154 0.67 13.95 -11.96
C LEU A 154 0.55 14.21 -13.47
N ASN A 155 1.64 14.07 -14.23
CA ASN A 155 1.68 14.21 -15.68
C ASN A 155 0.87 13.09 -16.36
N GLU A 156 0.99 11.83 -15.89
CA GLU A 156 0.12 10.73 -16.31
C GLU A 156 -1.36 11.01 -16.01
N ILE A 157 -1.69 11.43 -14.79
CA ILE A 157 -3.08 11.67 -14.38
C ILE A 157 -3.71 12.82 -15.19
N ARG A 158 -2.95 13.89 -15.46
CA ARG A 158 -3.36 14.97 -16.37
C ARG A 158 -3.60 14.47 -17.80
N LYS A 159 -2.76 13.56 -18.31
CA LYS A 159 -2.93 12.92 -19.64
C LYS A 159 -4.14 11.98 -19.69
N MET A 160 -4.54 11.39 -18.56
CA MET A 160 -5.74 10.55 -18.44
C MET A 160 -7.04 11.37 -18.35
N ASP A 161 -7.11 12.36 -17.45
CA ASP A 161 -8.27 13.26 -17.32
C ASP A 161 -7.82 14.65 -16.84
N ASN A 162 -7.52 15.52 -17.81
CA ASN A 162 -7.14 16.91 -17.55
C ASN A 162 -8.25 17.74 -16.87
N ALA A 163 -9.53 17.42 -17.09
CA ALA A 163 -10.64 18.18 -16.51
C ALA A 163 -10.78 17.88 -15.01
N ARG A 164 -10.67 16.61 -14.63
CA ARG A 164 -10.55 16.16 -13.24
C ARG A 164 -9.28 16.70 -12.57
N PHE A 165 -8.14 16.60 -13.25
CA PHE A 165 -6.86 17.12 -12.76
C PHE A 165 -6.96 18.60 -12.39
N VAL A 166 -7.40 19.46 -13.32
CA VAL A 166 -7.53 20.91 -13.11
C VAL A 166 -8.62 21.26 -12.09
N ARG A 167 -9.65 20.43 -11.91
CA ARG A 167 -10.65 20.59 -10.84
C ARG A 167 -10.01 20.39 -9.45
N ILE A 168 -9.27 19.30 -9.27
CA ILE A 168 -8.73 18.91 -7.96
C ILE A 168 -7.51 19.76 -7.59
N ALA A 169 -6.66 20.11 -8.56
CA ALA A 169 -5.52 21.03 -8.41
C ALA A 169 -5.91 22.43 -7.89
N LYS A 170 -7.17 22.84 -8.06
CA LYS A 170 -7.71 24.10 -7.52
C LYS A 170 -8.24 23.99 -6.09
N ASN A 171 -8.50 22.75 -5.64
CA ASN A 171 -9.06 22.47 -4.32
C ASN A 171 -7.95 22.08 -3.31
N SER A 172 -6.80 21.59 -3.77
CA SER A 172 -5.68 21.11 -2.96
C SER A 172 -4.84 22.20 -2.27
N GLY A 173 -5.21 23.49 -2.36
CA GLY A 173 -4.48 24.62 -1.77
C GLY A 173 -3.23 25.05 -2.53
N VAL A 174 -2.44 24.09 -3.03
CA VAL A 174 -1.20 24.31 -3.79
C VAL A 174 -1.44 25.22 -5.01
N PRO A 175 -0.62 26.25 -5.26
CA PRO A 175 -0.77 27.13 -6.41
C PRO A 175 -0.71 26.38 -7.75
N THR A 176 -1.73 26.59 -8.60
CA THR A 176 -1.81 25.92 -9.92
C THR A 176 -0.61 26.25 -10.83
N SER A 177 0.06 27.39 -10.63
CA SER A 177 1.30 27.75 -11.31
C SER A 177 2.46 26.81 -10.97
N GLU A 178 2.60 26.39 -9.72
CA GLU A 178 3.66 25.47 -9.27
C GLU A 178 3.40 24.07 -9.83
N ILE A 179 2.14 23.62 -9.77
CA ILE A 179 1.69 22.37 -10.39
C ILE A 179 1.99 22.35 -11.90
N LEU A 180 1.81 23.47 -12.61
CA LEU A 180 2.12 23.55 -14.04
C LEU A 180 3.63 23.59 -14.32
N MET A 181 4.41 24.37 -13.57
CA MET A 181 5.88 24.40 -13.70
C MET A 181 6.51 23.01 -13.50
N LEU A 182 5.97 22.20 -12.59
CA LEU A 182 6.40 20.82 -12.36
C LEU A 182 6.12 19.87 -13.54
N LEU A 183 5.21 20.23 -14.44
CA LEU A 183 4.76 19.45 -15.60
C LEU A 183 5.30 19.94 -16.95
N GLU A 184 6.04 21.05 -16.94
CA GLU A 184 6.70 21.66 -18.11
C GLU A 184 8.21 21.33 -18.18
N ASN A 185 8.75 20.68 -17.14
CA ASN A 185 10.15 20.26 -17.03
C ASN A 185 10.37 18.74 -17.28
N GLU A 186 9.38 18.05 -17.88
CA GLU A 186 9.42 16.63 -18.31
C GLU A 186 8.92 16.43 -19.75
#